data_AF-A0A6H0TS27-F1
#
_entry.id   AF-A0A6H0TS27-F1
#
_cell.length_a   1.000
_cell.length_b   1.000
_cell.length_c   1.000
_cell.angle_alpha   90.00
_cell.angle_beta   90.00
_cell.angle_gamma   90.00
#
_symmetry.space_group_name_H-M   'P 1'
#
loop_
_entity.id
_entity.type
_entity.pdbx_description
1 polymer ?
#
loop_
_entity_poly.entity_id
_entity_poly.type
_entity_poly.pdbx_seq_one_letter_code
_entity_poly.pdbx_strand_id
1 'polypeptide(L)'
;MKTIIKNIGNKNIKAKVEEPLSFHVETLFNILSKVEDKLIDGFSIQIGWSVFSLYKYEEYYQIITRDYTKNPFKDTTEDLTIALWVQLEQSYCLRRLNIEGQLIKFNDKIVIAKNVLQQEEVYLQRSSGCDEGDSGWYIGPINEEVSGELEIIYAYQLLKMKPEIIQVLTLPYNYLVVFEKDKIKAILNEYDVDIWGEIEKK
;
A
#
# COMPACT_ATOMS: atom_id res chain seq x y z
N MET A 1 19.50 -9.25 -0.30
CA MET A 1 18.86 -9.02 1.01
C MET A 1 19.88 -8.39 1.96
N LYS A 2 19.60 -7.18 2.43
CA LYS A 2 20.37 -6.41 3.40
C LYS A 2 19.74 -6.55 4.79
N THR A 3 20.57 -6.67 5.81
CA THR A 3 20.15 -6.63 7.22
C THR A 3 20.61 -5.31 7.81
N ILE A 4 19.72 -4.61 8.52
CA ILE A 4 20.01 -3.34 9.18
C ILE A 4 19.62 -3.47 10.65
N ILE A 5 20.48 -3.02 11.54
CA ILE A 5 20.27 -3.07 12.99
C ILE A 5 20.42 -1.66 13.55
N LYS A 6 19.46 -1.22 14.36
CA LYS A 6 19.53 0.04 15.10
C LYS A 6 19.26 -0.21 16.58
N ASN A 7 20.06 0.40 17.44
CA ASN A 7 19.78 0.40 18.86
C ASN A 7 18.72 1.48 19.17
N ILE A 8 17.62 1.07 19.80
CA ILE A 8 16.51 1.94 20.19
C ILE A 8 16.15 1.63 21.64
N GLY A 9 16.30 2.59 22.56
CA GLY A 9 16.02 2.38 23.99
C GLY A 9 16.74 1.16 24.58
N ASN A 10 18.04 1.00 24.29
CA ASN A 10 18.87 -0.16 24.68
C ASN A 10 18.43 -1.52 24.09
N LYS A 11 17.62 -1.52 23.04
CA LYS A 11 17.19 -2.74 22.33
C LYS A 11 17.75 -2.73 20.91
N ASN A 12 18.41 -3.80 20.50
CA ASN A 12 18.83 -3.95 19.11
C ASN A 12 17.61 -4.37 18.28
N ILE A 13 17.13 -3.48 17.40
CA ILE A 13 16.02 -3.76 16.49
C ILE A 13 16.60 -4.04 15.10
N LYS A 14 16.22 -5.18 14.52
CA LYS A 14 16.75 -5.71 13.26
C LYS A 14 15.66 -5.74 12.20
N ALA A 15 16.00 -5.31 10.99
CA ALA A 15 15.15 -5.37 9.80
C ALA A 15 15.89 -6.06 8.66
N LYS A 16 15.16 -6.82 7.83
CA LYS A 16 15.67 -7.38 6.58
C LYS A 16 14.89 -6.80 5.40
N VAL A 17 15.60 -6.37 4.37
CA VAL A 17 15.02 -5.70 3.21
C VAL A 17 15.94 -5.82 2.00
N GLU A 18 15.41 -5.70 0.79
CA GLU A 18 16.25 -5.44 -0.38
C GLU A 18 16.96 -4.08 -0.32
N GLU A 19 18.18 -4.05 -0.86
CA GLU A 19 19.10 -2.92 -0.75
C GLU A 19 18.52 -1.56 -1.20
N PRO A 20 17.77 -1.47 -2.32
CA PRO A 20 17.17 -0.21 -2.77
C PRO A 20 16.22 0.45 -1.76
N LEU A 21 15.63 -0.34 -0.86
CA LEU A 21 14.67 0.13 0.15
C LEU A 21 15.32 0.37 1.53
N SER A 22 16.64 0.22 1.65
CA SER A 22 17.32 0.36 2.94
C SER A 22 17.10 1.72 3.62
N PHE A 23 16.94 2.80 2.88
CA PHE A 23 16.61 4.11 3.43
C PHE A 23 15.20 4.16 4.07
N HIS A 24 14.25 3.37 3.56
CA HIS A 24 12.88 3.33 4.10
C HIS A 24 12.81 2.63 5.46
N VAL A 25 13.77 1.74 5.75
CA VAL A 25 13.92 1.14 7.08
C VAL A 25 14.27 2.20 8.13
N GLU A 26 15.04 3.24 7.79
CA GLU A 26 15.36 4.31 8.74
C GLU A 26 14.12 5.09 9.16
N THR A 27 13.17 5.32 8.24
CA THR A 27 11.87 5.92 8.57
C THR A 27 11.10 5.07 9.58
N LEU A 28 11.08 3.75 9.39
CA LEU A 28 10.44 2.82 10.33
C LEU A 28 11.12 2.86 11.70
N PHE A 29 12.45 2.84 11.73
CA PHE A 29 13.19 2.97 12.98
C PHE A 29 12.92 4.30 13.68
N ASN A 30 12.85 5.41 12.95
CA ASN A 30 12.55 6.72 13.54
C ASN A 30 11.14 6.76 14.14
N ILE A 31 10.18 6.02 13.59
CA ILE A 31 8.85 5.85 14.20
C ILE A 31 8.95 5.04 15.49
N LEU A 32 9.67 3.92 15.49
CA LEU A 32 9.86 3.07 16.67
C LEU A 32 10.61 3.80 17.80
N SER A 33 11.58 4.66 17.48
CA SER A 33 12.29 5.49 18.47
C SER A 33 11.38 6.45 19.24
N LYS A 34 10.24 6.85 18.66
CA LYS A 34 9.25 7.71 19.36
C LYS A 34 8.44 6.97 20.42
N VAL A 35 8.54 5.65 20.47
CA VAL A 35 7.79 4.76 21.38
C VAL A 35 8.71 3.70 22.00
N GLU A 36 9.99 4.06 22.21
CA GLU A 36 11.05 3.13 22.63
C GLU A 36 10.76 2.39 23.96
N ASP A 37 10.00 3.03 24.85
CA ASP A 37 9.51 2.53 26.13
C ASP A 37 8.50 1.39 25.97
N LYS A 38 7.78 1.37 24.84
CA LYS A 38 6.73 0.36 24.53
C LYS A 38 7.25 -0.84 23.75
N LEU A 39 8.50 -0.80 23.28
CA LEU A 39 9.07 -1.86 22.44
C LEU A 39 9.31 -3.12 23.26
N ILE A 40 8.41 -4.10 23.14
CA ILE A 40 8.45 -5.42 23.77
C ILE A 40 8.17 -6.50 22.74
N ASP A 41 8.31 -7.77 23.13
CA ASP A 41 7.93 -8.89 22.27
C ASP A 41 6.43 -8.82 21.95
N GLY A 42 6.07 -9.01 20.68
CA GLY A 42 4.71 -8.87 20.18
C GLY A 42 4.23 -7.42 19.97
N PHE A 43 5.02 -6.40 20.33
CA PHE A 43 4.68 -5.00 20.01
C PHE A 43 4.38 -4.86 18.52
N SER A 44 3.27 -4.21 18.17
CA SER A 44 2.83 -4.07 16.79
C SER A 44 2.36 -2.65 16.51
N ILE A 45 2.64 -2.15 15.32
CA ILE A 45 2.24 -0.83 14.85
C ILE A 45 1.71 -0.92 13.41
N GLN A 46 0.56 -0.29 13.16
CA GLN A 46 0.04 -0.09 11.80
C GLN A 46 0.71 1.14 11.19
N ILE A 47 1.35 0.97 10.04
CA ILE A 47 1.91 2.06 9.24
C ILE A 47 1.40 1.91 7.82
N GLY A 48 0.47 2.79 7.44
CA GLY A 48 -0.16 2.74 6.12
C GLY A 48 -0.83 1.40 5.85
N TRP A 49 -0.36 0.75 4.78
CA TRP A 49 -0.79 -0.56 4.29
C TRP A 49 -0.53 -1.72 5.26
N SER A 50 0.58 -1.67 5.99
CA SER A 50 1.17 -2.83 6.67
C SER A 50 1.13 -2.71 8.19
N VAL A 51 1.02 -3.86 8.85
CA VAL A 51 1.37 -4.00 10.27
C VAL A 51 2.84 -4.43 10.36
N PHE A 52 3.60 -3.78 11.23
CA PHE A 52 4.94 -4.21 11.60
C PHE A 52 4.94 -4.64 13.06
N SER A 53 5.50 -5.81 13.34
CA SER A 53 5.55 -6.40 14.68
C SER A 53 6.99 -6.71 15.08
N LEU A 54 7.27 -6.69 16.38
CA LEU A 54 8.54 -7.10 16.95
C LEU A 54 8.44 -8.53 17.47
N TYR A 55 9.38 -9.37 17.06
CA TYR A 55 9.59 -10.70 17.61
C TYR A 55 10.95 -10.76 18.31
N LYS A 56 10.95 -11.15 19.59
CA LYS A 56 12.15 -11.17 20.43
C LYS A 56 12.97 -12.44 20.19
N TYR A 57 14.24 -12.23 19.86
CA TYR A 57 15.30 -13.23 19.98
C TYR A 57 16.16 -12.92 21.21
N GLU A 58 17.13 -13.78 21.53
CA GLU A 58 17.97 -13.63 22.73
C GLU A 58 18.66 -12.24 22.82
N GLU A 59 19.22 -11.75 21.72
CA GLU A 59 20.04 -10.52 21.70
C GLU A 59 19.42 -9.33 20.95
N TYR A 60 18.28 -9.53 20.28
CA TYR A 60 17.68 -8.52 19.42
C TYR A 60 16.18 -8.76 19.20
N TYR A 61 15.49 -7.75 18.69
CA TYR A 61 14.12 -7.87 18.17
C TYR A 61 14.16 -7.84 16.65
N GLN A 62 13.50 -8.80 16.01
CA GLN A 62 13.30 -8.83 14.57
C GLN A 62 11.99 -8.13 14.23
N ILE A 63 12.03 -7.18 13.30
CA ILE A 63 10.81 -6.65 12.68
C ILE A 63 10.27 -7.70 11.72
N ILE A 64 9.00 -8.02 11.87
CA ILE A 64 8.24 -8.89 10.95
C ILE A 64 7.02 -8.15 10.42
N THR A 65 6.50 -8.60 9.29
CA THR A 65 5.25 -8.12 8.69
C THR A 65 4.47 -9.27 8.07
N ARG A 66 3.36 -8.99 7.40
CA ARG A 66 2.56 -10.01 6.69
C ARG A 66 3.26 -10.45 5.41
N ASP A 67 3.19 -11.75 5.12
CA ASP A 67 3.76 -12.30 3.89
C ASP A 67 2.77 -12.16 2.73
N TYR A 68 2.91 -11.08 1.96
CA TYR A 68 2.06 -10.78 0.81
C TYR A 68 2.30 -11.71 -0.40
N THR A 69 3.32 -12.57 -0.36
CA THR A 69 3.58 -13.58 -1.42
C THR A 69 2.79 -14.88 -1.19
N LYS A 70 2.23 -15.06 0.02
CA LYS A 70 1.44 -16.23 0.43
C LYS A 70 0.05 -15.81 0.90
N ASN A 71 -0.37 -16.21 2.10
CA ASN A 71 -1.61 -15.79 2.71
C ASN A 71 -1.32 -14.77 3.84
N PRO A 72 -1.40 -13.45 3.58
CA PRO A 72 -1.06 -12.43 4.57
C PRO A 72 -2.02 -12.36 5.77
N PHE A 73 -3.11 -13.13 5.78
CA PHE A 73 -3.97 -13.30 6.96
C PHE A 73 -3.38 -14.27 7.99
N LYS A 74 -2.46 -15.15 7.57
CA LYS A 74 -1.88 -16.21 8.41
C LYS A 74 -0.37 -16.15 8.45
N ASP A 75 0.24 -15.86 7.33
CA ASP A 75 1.68 -15.92 7.14
C ASP A 75 2.35 -14.57 7.45
N THR A 76 3.52 -14.67 8.06
CA THR A 76 4.39 -13.53 8.36
C THR A 76 5.78 -13.76 7.77
N THR A 77 6.50 -12.67 7.54
CA THR A 77 7.87 -12.69 7.01
C THR A 77 8.74 -11.67 7.73
N GLU A 78 10.04 -11.95 7.79
CA GLU A 78 11.07 -11.01 8.23
C GLU A 78 11.53 -10.07 7.09
N ASP A 79 11.17 -10.39 5.85
CA ASP A 79 11.48 -9.60 4.66
C ASP A 79 10.46 -8.46 4.51
N LEU A 80 10.91 -7.23 4.78
CA LEU A 80 10.07 -6.04 4.74
C LEU A 80 9.91 -5.44 3.33
N THR A 81 10.51 -6.04 2.30
CA THR A 81 10.64 -5.46 0.96
C THR A 81 9.30 -5.06 0.37
N ILE A 82 8.31 -5.96 0.32
CA ILE A 82 7.01 -5.64 -0.28
C ILE A 82 6.27 -4.58 0.55
N ALA A 83 6.29 -4.70 1.89
CA ALA A 83 5.63 -3.73 2.77
C ALA A 83 6.17 -2.31 2.58
N LEU A 84 7.49 -2.16 2.50
CA LEU A 84 8.16 -0.86 2.33
C LEU A 84 8.04 -0.35 0.89
N TRP A 85 8.05 -1.23 -0.11
CA TRP A 85 7.82 -0.86 -1.50
C TRP A 85 6.41 -0.27 -1.70
N VAL A 86 5.37 -0.93 -1.17
CA VAL A 86 3.99 -0.41 -1.22
C VAL A 86 3.91 0.99 -0.62
N GLN A 87 4.53 1.18 0.55
CA GLN A 87 4.57 2.49 1.21
C GLN A 87 5.33 3.53 0.36
N LEU A 88 6.42 3.14 -0.29
CA LEU A 88 7.17 4.02 -1.18
C LEU A 88 6.29 4.46 -2.36
N GLU A 89 5.67 3.52 -3.08
CA GLU A 89 4.84 3.81 -4.26
C GLU A 89 3.66 4.74 -3.91
N GLN A 90 2.94 4.42 -2.84
CA GLN A 90 1.81 5.23 -2.37
C GLN A 90 2.26 6.64 -1.97
N SER A 91 3.33 6.74 -1.19
CA SER A 91 3.85 8.04 -0.77
C SER A 91 4.43 8.85 -1.93
N TYR A 92 4.99 8.19 -2.94
CA TYR A 92 5.52 8.84 -4.13
C TYR A 92 4.40 9.43 -4.99
N CYS A 93 3.31 8.69 -5.20
CA CYS A 93 2.12 9.18 -5.91
C CYS A 93 1.56 10.44 -5.24
N LEU A 94 1.29 10.38 -3.93
CA LEU A 94 0.76 11.52 -3.17
C LEU A 94 1.70 12.73 -3.20
N ARG A 95 3.02 12.52 -3.07
CA ARG A 95 4.01 13.61 -3.17
C ARG A 95 4.05 14.25 -4.54
N ARG A 96 3.95 13.47 -5.63
CA ARG A 96 3.90 14.01 -7.00
C ARG A 96 2.69 14.92 -7.20
N LEU A 97 1.55 14.54 -6.64
CA LEU A 97 0.31 15.31 -6.69
C LEU A 97 0.28 16.46 -5.67
N ASN A 98 1.19 16.48 -4.70
CA ASN A 98 1.22 17.42 -3.58
C ASN A 98 -0.10 17.44 -2.78
N ILE A 99 -0.62 16.25 -2.47
CA ILE A 99 -1.87 16.07 -1.70
C ILE A 99 -1.65 15.14 -0.51
N GLU A 100 -2.55 15.24 0.47
CA GLU A 100 -2.67 14.24 1.54
C GLU A 100 -3.54 13.08 1.05
N GLY A 101 -3.22 11.87 1.51
CA GLY A 101 -3.92 10.66 1.13
C GLY A 101 -4.87 10.14 2.20
N GLN A 102 -5.75 9.23 1.79
CA GLN A 102 -6.60 8.46 2.67
C GLN A 102 -6.05 7.03 2.79
N LEU A 103 -5.84 6.58 4.02
CA LEU A 103 -5.25 5.26 4.30
C LEU A 103 -6.07 4.11 3.70
N ILE A 104 -5.36 3.03 3.38
CA ILE A 104 -5.90 1.73 2.96
C ILE A 104 -4.98 0.63 3.55
N LYS A 105 -5.57 -0.47 3.99
CA LYS A 105 -4.87 -1.65 4.52
C LYS A 105 -4.82 -2.76 3.48
N PHE A 106 -3.85 -3.66 3.60
CA PHE A 106 -3.72 -4.81 2.71
C PHE A 106 -4.97 -5.70 2.64
N ASN A 107 -5.75 -5.74 3.73
CA ASN A 107 -6.95 -6.55 3.90
C ASN A 107 -8.25 -5.77 3.67
N ASP A 108 -8.19 -4.53 3.20
CA ASP A 108 -9.39 -3.82 2.77
C ASP A 108 -9.90 -4.42 1.46
N LYS A 109 -11.22 -4.48 1.32
CA LYS A 109 -11.90 -5.02 0.14
C LYS A 109 -11.97 -3.98 -0.97
N ILE A 110 -11.78 -4.44 -2.19
CA ILE A 110 -11.93 -3.69 -3.44
C ILE A 110 -12.97 -4.41 -4.28
N VAL A 111 -13.93 -3.67 -4.79
CA VAL A 111 -14.92 -4.20 -5.74
C VAL A 111 -14.34 -4.07 -7.14
N ILE A 112 -14.38 -5.13 -7.94
CA ILE A 112 -13.93 -5.10 -9.33
C ILE A 112 -14.99 -5.71 -10.24
N ALA A 113 -15.09 -5.20 -11.47
CA ALA A 113 -15.79 -5.91 -12.52
C ALA A 113 -15.02 -7.18 -12.91
N LYS A 114 -15.72 -8.29 -13.13
CA LYS A 114 -15.11 -9.58 -13.46
C LYS A 114 -14.22 -9.47 -14.71
N ASN A 115 -13.03 -10.04 -14.63
CA ASN A 115 -11.99 -10.01 -15.69
C ASN A 115 -11.48 -8.60 -16.07
N VAL A 116 -11.85 -7.53 -15.36
CA VAL A 116 -11.49 -6.15 -15.73
C VAL A 116 -9.98 -5.93 -15.77
N LEU A 117 -9.22 -6.59 -14.90
CA LEU A 117 -7.77 -6.45 -14.83
C LEU A 117 -7.03 -7.02 -16.05
N GLN A 118 -7.71 -7.80 -16.90
CA GLN A 118 -7.17 -8.31 -18.17
C GLN A 118 -7.30 -7.29 -19.32
N GLN A 119 -8.07 -6.20 -19.12
CA GLN A 119 -8.25 -5.17 -20.13
C GLN A 119 -7.07 -4.20 -20.16
N GLU A 120 -6.82 -3.63 -21.33
CA GLU A 120 -5.79 -2.59 -21.49
C GLU A 120 -6.21 -1.33 -20.76
N GLU A 121 -7.46 -0.88 -20.88
CA GLU A 121 -7.94 0.33 -20.22
C GLU A 121 -8.92 0.00 -19.09
N VAL A 122 -8.69 0.59 -17.92
CA VAL A 122 -9.56 0.46 -16.75
C VAL A 122 -9.69 1.81 -16.06
N TYR A 123 -10.80 2.03 -15.37
CA TYR A 123 -10.90 3.12 -14.41
C TYR A 123 -11.02 2.59 -12.99
N LEU A 124 -10.58 3.41 -12.04
CA LEU A 124 -10.76 3.22 -10.63
C LEU A 124 -11.51 4.41 -10.07
N GLN A 125 -12.51 4.17 -9.24
CA GLN A 125 -13.25 5.22 -8.55
C GLN A 125 -13.26 4.92 -7.06
N ARG A 126 -12.92 5.92 -6.23
CA ARG A 126 -12.98 5.78 -4.78
C ARG A 126 -14.22 6.47 -4.21
N SER A 127 -15.14 5.69 -3.66
CA SER A 127 -16.35 6.22 -3.01
C SER A 127 -16.15 6.41 -1.51
N SER A 128 -16.78 7.45 -0.94
CA SER A 128 -16.87 7.65 0.51
C SER A 128 -18.06 6.89 1.11
N GLY A 129 -18.16 6.85 2.46
CA GLY A 129 -19.31 6.27 3.16
C GLY A 129 -19.38 4.74 3.15
N CYS A 130 -18.26 4.06 2.97
CA CYS A 130 -18.16 2.61 3.00
C CYS A 130 -18.00 2.05 4.43
N ASP A 131 -18.36 0.78 4.62
CA ASP A 131 -18.24 0.08 5.90
C ASP A 131 -16.76 -0.18 6.26
N GLU A 132 -16.51 -0.51 7.54
CA GLU A 132 -15.16 -0.87 7.99
C GLU A 132 -14.64 -2.11 7.24
N GLY A 133 -13.42 -1.98 6.69
CA GLY A 133 -12.80 -3.03 5.88
C GLY A 133 -13.15 -2.97 4.40
N ASP A 134 -14.01 -2.04 3.97
CA ASP A 134 -14.18 -1.70 2.57
C ASP A 134 -13.32 -0.48 2.23
N SER A 135 -12.55 -0.56 1.14
CA SER A 135 -11.60 0.50 0.78
C SER A 135 -12.24 1.74 0.13
N GLY A 136 -13.48 1.59 -0.32
CA GLY A 136 -14.18 2.51 -1.21
C GLY A 136 -13.79 2.38 -2.69
N TRP A 137 -12.76 1.60 -3.03
CA TRP A 137 -12.33 1.43 -4.41
C TRP A 137 -13.23 0.48 -5.19
N TYR A 138 -13.61 0.95 -6.37
CA TYR A 138 -14.16 0.18 -7.46
C TYR A 138 -13.19 0.19 -8.66
N ILE A 139 -13.04 -0.93 -9.37
CA ILE A 139 -12.29 -1.03 -10.63
C ILE A 139 -13.22 -1.52 -11.74
N GLY A 140 -13.41 -0.70 -12.78
CA GLY A 140 -14.37 -0.93 -13.85
C GLY A 140 -13.77 -0.78 -15.25
N PRO A 141 -14.44 -1.34 -16.28
CA PRO A 141 -14.07 -1.14 -17.67
C PRO A 141 -14.41 0.29 -18.11
N ILE A 142 -13.60 0.89 -18.98
CA ILE A 142 -13.93 2.21 -19.57
C ILE A 142 -15.20 2.14 -20.44
N ASN A 143 -15.42 1.01 -21.12
CA ASN A 143 -16.62 0.80 -21.93
C ASN A 143 -17.70 0.10 -21.11
N GLU A 144 -18.79 0.83 -20.82
CA GLU A 144 -19.94 0.37 -20.02
C GLU A 144 -20.71 -0.81 -20.63
N GLU A 145 -20.54 -1.08 -21.94
CA GLU A 145 -21.12 -2.26 -22.60
C GLU A 145 -20.56 -3.58 -22.03
N VAL A 146 -19.45 -3.52 -21.29
CA VAL A 146 -18.85 -4.64 -20.55
C VAL A 146 -19.37 -4.70 -19.11
N SER A 147 -20.62 -4.28 -18.87
CA SER A 147 -21.35 -4.46 -17.61
C SER A 147 -21.39 -5.95 -17.23
N GLY A 148 -20.44 -6.37 -16.42
CA GLY A 148 -20.25 -7.75 -15.98
C GLY A 148 -20.60 -7.96 -14.51
N GLU A 149 -20.62 -9.23 -14.12
CA GLU A 149 -20.65 -9.65 -12.71
C GLU A 149 -19.57 -8.92 -11.91
N LEU A 150 -19.89 -8.57 -10.66
CA LEU A 150 -18.93 -7.96 -9.73
C LEU A 150 -18.28 -9.05 -8.88
N GLU A 151 -17.01 -8.86 -8.56
CA GLU A 151 -16.30 -9.67 -7.59
C GLU A 151 -15.56 -8.78 -6.58
N ILE A 152 -15.28 -9.37 -5.40
CA ILE A 152 -14.55 -8.70 -4.34
C ILE A 152 -13.18 -9.36 -4.23
N ILE A 153 -12.15 -8.52 -4.21
CA ILE A 153 -10.79 -8.91 -3.87
C ILE A 153 -10.31 -8.13 -2.66
N TYR A 154 -9.29 -8.64 -1.98
CA TYR A 154 -8.52 -7.86 -1.02
C TYR A 154 -7.43 -7.06 -1.73
N ALA A 155 -7.12 -5.88 -1.19
CA ALA A 155 -6.16 -4.97 -1.79
C ALA A 155 -4.79 -5.63 -2.08
N TYR A 156 -4.30 -6.51 -1.20
CA TYR A 156 -3.05 -7.24 -1.43
C TYR A 156 -3.03 -8.13 -2.67
N GLN A 157 -4.19 -8.58 -3.14
CA GLN A 157 -4.25 -9.44 -4.33
C GLN A 157 -3.82 -8.68 -5.59
N LEU A 158 -3.97 -7.35 -5.60
CA LEU A 158 -3.49 -6.50 -6.70
C LEU A 158 -1.96 -6.58 -6.88
N LEU A 159 -1.18 -6.88 -5.82
CA LEU A 159 0.27 -7.07 -5.92
C LEU A 159 0.66 -8.16 -6.92
N LYS A 160 -0.19 -9.18 -7.08
CA LYS A 160 0.01 -10.27 -8.04
C LYS A 160 -0.70 -10.03 -9.36
N MET A 161 -1.87 -9.38 -9.33
CA MET A 161 -2.75 -9.26 -10.49
C MET A 161 -2.41 -8.06 -11.38
N LYS A 162 -2.18 -6.88 -10.78
CA LYS A 162 -1.91 -5.61 -11.47
C LYS A 162 -1.22 -4.63 -10.50
N PRO A 163 0.07 -4.85 -10.17
CA PRO A 163 0.76 -4.15 -9.09
C PRO A 163 0.86 -2.62 -9.29
N GLU A 164 0.76 -2.14 -10.52
CA GLU A 164 0.84 -0.72 -10.87
C GLU A 164 -0.29 0.10 -10.23
N ILE A 165 -1.42 -0.54 -9.93
CA ILE A 165 -2.57 0.10 -9.27
C ILE A 165 -2.27 0.47 -7.82
N ILE A 166 -1.36 -0.25 -7.15
CA ILE A 166 -1.08 -0.07 -5.71
C ILE A 166 -0.71 1.38 -5.37
N GLN A 167 0.01 2.06 -6.28
CA GLN A 167 0.49 3.42 -6.08
C GLN A 167 -0.65 4.42 -5.84
N VAL A 168 -1.84 4.20 -6.42
CA VAL A 168 -2.96 5.14 -6.34
C VAL A 168 -3.95 4.83 -5.22
N LEU A 169 -3.84 3.68 -4.54
CA LEU A 169 -4.86 3.24 -3.58
C LEU A 169 -5.00 4.14 -2.34
N THR A 170 -4.04 5.05 -2.12
CA THR A 170 -4.07 6.03 -1.04
C THR A 170 -4.65 7.39 -1.45
N LEU A 171 -5.09 7.56 -2.71
CA LEU A 171 -5.77 8.79 -3.13
C LEU A 171 -7.04 9.03 -2.30
N PRO A 172 -7.43 10.29 -2.05
CA PRO A 172 -8.63 10.60 -1.28
C PRO A 172 -9.91 10.00 -1.85
N TYR A 173 -10.98 10.06 -1.06
CA TYR A 173 -12.31 9.73 -1.54
C TYR A 173 -12.76 10.70 -2.65
N ASN A 174 -13.66 10.22 -3.49
CA ASN A 174 -14.23 10.90 -4.66
C ASN A 174 -13.21 11.20 -5.77
N TYR A 175 -12.05 10.53 -5.74
CA TYR A 175 -11.08 10.56 -6.84
C TYR A 175 -11.38 9.46 -7.86
N LEU A 176 -11.05 9.74 -9.12
CA LEU A 176 -11.09 8.79 -10.22
C LEU A 176 -9.71 8.68 -10.87
N VAL A 177 -9.29 7.47 -11.21
CA VAL A 177 -8.04 7.21 -11.91
C VAL A 177 -8.32 6.43 -13.17
N VAL A 178 -7.72 6.83 -14.28
CA VAL A 178 -7.75 6.06 -15.52
C VAL A 178 -6.37 5.47 -15.75
N PHE A 179 -6.33 4.16 -15.95
CA PHE A 179 -5.13 3.46 -16.41
C PHE A 179 -5.28 3.04 -17.87
N GLU A 180 -4.20 3.21 -18.62
CA GLU A 180 -3.99 2.57 -19.91
C GLU A 180 -2.75 1.67 -19.79
N LYS A 181 -2.99 0.37 -19.95
CA LYS A 181 -2.06 -0.74 -19.67
C LYS A 181 -1.57 -0.68 -18.23
N ASP A 182 -0.32 -0.28 -18.06
CA ASP A 182 0.48 -0.19 -16.83
C ASP A 182 0.74 1.27 -16.43
N LYS A 183 0.14 2.25 -17.13
CA LYS A 183 0.37 3.69 -16.92
C LYS A 183 -0.90 4.43 -16.49
N ILE A 184 -0.72 5.40 -15.62
CA ILE A 184 -1.76 6.37 -15.26
C ILE A 184 -1.94 7.31 -16.45
N LYS A 185 -3.16 7.35 -16.98
CA LYS A 185 -3.58 8.24 -18.07
C LYS A 185 -4.16 9.54 -17.54
N ALA A 186 -4.93 9.47 -16.46
CA ALA A 186 -5.54 10.62 -15.80
C ALA A 186 -5.80 10.34 -14.32
N ILE A 187 -5.77 11.39 -13.50
CA ILE A 187 -6.28 11.37 -12.12
C ILE A 187 -7.21 12.57 -11.98
N LEU A 188 -8.50 12.31 -11.80
CA LEU A 188 -9.50 13.33 -11.56
C LEU A 188 -9.72 13.45 -10.04
N ASN A 189 -9.68 14.68 -9.55
CA ASN A 189 -10.00 14.98 -8.15
C ASN A 189 -11.52 15.01 -7.91
N GLU A 190 -11.95 15.40 -6.71
CA GLU A 190 -13.35 15.46 -6.31
C GLU A 190 -14.21 16.49 -7.07
N TYR A 191 -13.59 17.33 -7.90
CA TYR A 191 -14.24 18.32 -8.77
C TYR A 191 -14.16 17.94 -10.25
N ASP A 192 -13.82 16.68 -10.57
CA ASP A 192 -13.62 16.17 -11.92
C ASP A 192 -12.50 16.88 -12.71
N VAL A 193 -11.53 17.49 -12.01
CA VAL A 193 -10.37 18.15 -12.62
C VAL A 193 -9.22 17.16 -12.73
N ASP A 194 -8.68 16.96 -13.95
CA ASP A 194 -7.49 16.13 -14.18
C ASP A 194 -6.22 16.82 -13.66
N ILE A 195 -5.75 16.34 -12.51
CA ILE A 195 -4.53 16.83 -11.83
C ILE A 195 -3.27 16.08 -12.28
N TRP A 196 -3.39 14.99 -13.03
CA TRP A 196 -2.24 14.25 -13.54
C TRP A 196 -1.66 14.91 -14.79
N GLY A 197 -2.52 15.27 -15.75
CA GLY A 197 -2.10 15.94 -16.98
C GLY A 197 -1.44 17.30 -16.77
N GLU A 198 -1.67 17.96 -15.64
CA GLU A 198 -0.96 19.20 -15.26
C GLU A 198 0.50 18.99 -14.89
N ILE A 199 0.85 17.81 -14.38
CA ILE A 199 2.20 17.46 -13.94
C ILE A 199 3.05 17.04 -15.13
N GLU A 200 2.50 16.30 -16.10
CA GLU A 200 3.24 15.86 -17.28
C GLU A 200 3.59 17.00 -18.25
N LYS A 201 2.95 18.16 -18.12
CA LYS A 201 3.25 19.37 -18.92
C LYS A 201 4.37 20.24 -18.33
N LYS A 202 4.86 19.94 -17.13
CA LYS A 202 5.94 20.69 -16.44
C LYS A 202 7.26 19.95 -16.55
#